data_AF-A0A813F2V0-F1
#
_entry.id   AF-A0A813F2V0-F1
#
_cell.length_a   1.000
_cell.length_b   1.000
_cell.length_c   1.000
_cell.angle_alpha   90.00
_cell.angle_beta   90.00
_cell.angle_gamma   90.00
#
_symmetry.space_group_name_H-M   'P 1'
#
loop_
_entity.id
_entity.type
_entity.pdbx_description
1 polymer ?
#
loop_
_entity_poly.entity_id
_entity_poly.type
_entity_poly.pdbx_seq_one_letter_code
_entity_poly.pdbx_strand_id
1 'polypeptide(L)'
;MAKHILSFALLFLLCQTGRASAPVAPTPAPVAPIIDGNYTDKLAYLEICAPNGDWLPFANKTVCKAAYPFLLDAIVATEVNYNTTLAWGHAEAVVLGSDVVLHPMGIANTYGFISSGVGEHLKSLNILLIIFSMNSDKSHYTDVMASSPSGNESCVFTSTLEGFNGFNFSLTKLLVPP
;
A
#
# COMPACT_ATOMS: atom_id res chain seq x y z
N MET A 1 -54.24 -62.79 27.25
CA MET A 1 -54.60 -63.45 25.97
C MET A 1 -54.04 -62.57 24.86
N ALA A 2 -52.96 -63.02 24.19
CA ALA A 2 -52.98 -63.51 22.80
C ALA A 2 -53.44 -62.41 21.81
N LYS A 3 -52.74 -62.02 20.74
CA LYS A 3 -51.89 -62.76 19.81
C LYS A 3 -51.16 -61.77 18.88
N HIS A 4 -50.05 -62.24 18.30
CA HIS A 4 -49.33 -61.79 17.11
C HIS A 4 -50.16 -61.13 15.99
N ILE A 5 -49.51 -60.31 15.14
CA ILE A 5 -49.24 -60.62 13.70
C ILE A 5 -48.58 -59.45 12.92
N LEU A 6 -47.50 -59.81 12.22
CA LEU A 6 -46.91 -59.35 10.92
C LEU A 6 -46.67 -57.85 10.65
N SER A 7 -45.43 -57.43 10.39
CA SER A 7 -44.63 -57.65 9.16
C SER A 7 -45.20 -56.93 7.94
N PHE A 8 -44.60 -55.79 7.57
CA PHE A 8 -44.51 -55.32 6.18
C PHE A 8 -43.23 -54.49 6.02
N ALA A 9 -42.16 -55.19 5.64
CA ALA A 9 -40.95 -54.60 5.10
C ALA A 9 -41.29 -53.95 3.76
N LEU A 10 -41.42 -52.62 3.75
CA LEU A 10 -41.57 -51.87 2.50
C LEU A 10 -40.18 -51.52 1.99
N LEU A 11 -39.66 -52.45 1.19
CA LEU A 11 -38.43 -52.33 0.42
C LEU A 11 -38.63 -51.25 -0.66
N PHE A 12 -38.38 -49.98 -0.31
CA PHE A 12 -38.34 -48.89 -1.29
C PHE A 12 -37.04 -49.01 -2.09
N LEU A 13 -37.14 -49.75 -3.20
CA LEU A 13 -36.13 -49.87 -4.24
C LEU A 13 -36.02 -48.51 -4.95
N LEU A 14 -35.21 -47.60 -4.41
CA LEU A 14 -34.84 -46.36 -5.07
C LEU A 14 -33.96 -46.71 -6.28
N CYS A 15 -34.57 -46.70 -7.46
CA CYS A 15 -33.88 -46.66 -8.74
C CYS A 15 -33.08 -45.36 -8.81
N GLN A 16 -31.83 -45.40 -8.35
CA GLN A 16 -30.87 -44.31 -8.55
C GLN A 16 -30.50 -44.29 -10.04
N THR A 17 -31.25 -43.53 -10.82
CA THR A 17 -30.82 -43.12 -12.15
C THR A 17 -29.57 -42.29 -11.98
N GLY A 18 -28.42 -42.90 -12.27
CA GLY A 18 -27.12 -42.23 -12.31
C GLY A 18 -27.18 -41.12 -13.35
N ARG A 19 -27.48 -39.89 -12.91
CA ARG A 19 -27.25 -38.69 -13.70
C ARG A 19 -25.74 -38.55 -13.84
N ALA A 20 -25.24 -38.87 -15.02
CA ALA A 20 -23.91 -38.46 -15.43
C ALA A 20 -23.86 -36.92 -15.31
N SER A 21 -23.15 -36.42 -14.30
CA SER A 21 -22.86 -35.00 -14.17
C SER A 21 -22.16 -34.56 -15.45
N ALA A 22 -22.78 -33.66 -16.21
CA ALA A 22 -22.12 -33.05 -17.35
C ALA A 22 -20.80 -32.43 -16.86
N PRO A 23 -19.70 -32.53 -17.64
CA PRO A 23 -18.44 -31.89 -17.28
C PRO A 23 -18.71 -30.40 -17.09
N VAL A 24 -18.55 -29.92 -15.86
CA VAL A 24 -18.60 -28.49 -15.54
C VAL A 24 -17.46 -27.87 -16.33
N ALA A 25 -17.79 -27.00 -17.30
CA ALA A 25 -16.78 -26.24 -18.01
C ALA A 25 -15.91 -25.50 -16.98
N PRO A 26 -14.58 -25.51 -17.11
CA PRO A 26 -13.71 -24.81 -16.19
C PRO A 26 -14.14 -23.33 -16.14
N THR A 27 -14.53 -22.86 -14.97
CA THR A 27 -14.81 -21.44 -14.76
C THR A 27 -13.53 -20.68 -15.12
N PRO A 28 -13.59 -19.67 -16.01
CA PRO A 28 -12.41 -18.87 -16.31
C PRO A 28 -11.84 -18.32 -15.01
N ALA A 29 -10.51 -18.41 -14.84
CA ALA A 29 -9.85 -17.87 -13.67
C ALA A 29 -10.24 -16.39 -13.52
N PRO A 30 -10.59 -15.93 -12.31
CA PRO A 30 -10.89 -14.52 -12.09
C PRO A 30 -9.72 -13.68 -12.59
N VAL A 31 -10.02 -12.73 -13.48
CA VAL A 31 -9.02 -11.77 -13.97
C VAL A 31 -8.58 -10.94 -12.77
N ALA A 32 -7.28 -10.97 -12.50
CA ALA A 32 -6.66 -10.25 -11.41
C ALA A 32 -7.06 -8.76 -11.46
N PRO A 33 -7.44 -8.12 -10.34
CA PRO A 33 -7.58 -6.68 -10.31
C PRO A 33 -6.21 -6.05 -10.59
N ILE A 34 -6.13 -5.32 -11.70
CA ILE A 34 -4.97 -4.49 -12.03
C ILE A 34 -5.25 -3.10 -11.47
N ILE A 35 -4.27 -2.57 -10.75
CA ILE A 35 -4.20 -1.16 -10.39
C ILE A 35 -3.34 -0.52 -11.45
N ASP A 36 -3.98 0.31 -12.27
CA ASP A 36 -3.36 1.04 -13.36
C ASP A 36 -3.91 2.46 -13.36
N GLY A 37 -3.04 3.46 -13.33
CA GLY A 37 -3.47 4.85 -13.30
C GLY A 37 -2.38 5.85 -12.99
N ASN A 38 -2.71 7.10 -13.29
CA ASN A 38 -1.91 8.28 -12.97
C ASN A 38 -2.55 9.04 -11.82
N TYR A 39 -1.75 9.35 -10.82
CA TYR A 39 -2.15 10.00 -9.58
C TYR A 39 -1.33 11.28 -9.40
N THR A 40 -1.97 12.33 -8.91
CA THR A 40 -1.30 13.62 -8.71
C THR A 40 -1.58 14.11 -7.31
N ASP A 41 -0.53 14.16 -6.51
CA ASP A 41 -0.56 14.58 -5.11
C ASP A 41 0.07 15.95 -4.95
N LYS A 42 -0.51 16.77 -4.07
CA LYS A 42 0.08 18.04 -3.64
C LYS A 42 0.52 17.92 -2.19
N LEU A 43 1.80 18.11 -1.92
CA LEU A 43 2.37 18.02 -0.57
C LEU A 43 1.94 19.23 0.28
N ALA A 44 0.86 19.08 1.03
CA ALA A 44 0.22 20.18 1.76
C ALA A 44 0.58 20.21 3.25
N TYR A 45 1.05 19.10 3.81
CA TYR A 45 1.29 18.96 5.24
C TYR A 45 2.75 18.61 5.52
N LEU A 46 3.22 19.02 6.69
CA LEU A 46 4.56 18.75 7.20
C LEU A 46 4.43 18.12 8.59
N GLU A 47 5.09 17.00 8.79
CA GLU A 47 5.23 16.29 10.05
C GLU A 47 6.70 16.00 10.36
N ILE A 48 6.98 15.63 11.61
CA ILE A 48 8.30 15.26 12.08
C ILE A 48 8.26 13.83 12.61
N CYS A 49 9.24 13.04 12.21
CA CYS A 49 9.43 11.67 12.68
C CYS A 49 10.74 11.54 13.46
N ALA A 50 10.72 10.76 14.54
CA ALA A 50 11.90 10.31 15.26
C ALA A 50 12.71 9.29 14.42
N PRO A 51 13.97 8.98 14.78
CA PRO A 51 14.81 8.05 14.01
C PRO A 51 14.24 6.64 13.89
N ASN A 52 13.39 6.24 14.83
CA ASN A 52 12.72 4.94 14.81
C ASN A 52 11.48 4.92 13.90
N GLY A 53 11.09 6.06 13.33
CA GLY A 53 9.89 6.24 12.52
C GLY A 53 8.68 6.75 13.29
N ASP A 54 8.77 6.88 14.61
CA ASP A 54 7.63 7.34 15.42
C ASP A 54 7.32 8.81 15.11
N TRP A 55 6.02 9.10 15.01
CA TRP A 55 5.55 10.46 14.81
C TRP A 55 5.71 11.32 16.06
N LEU A 56 6.10 12.58 15.86
CA LEU A 56 6.27 13.58 16.91
C LEU A 56 5.26 14.73 16.74
N PRO A 57 4.01 14.60 17.25
CA PRO A 57 2.93 15.59 17.06
C PRO A 57 3.30 17.01 17.46
N PHE A 58 4.10 17.12 18.51
CA PHE A 58 4.42 18.36 19.19
C PHE A 58 5.83 18.86 18.83
N ALA A 59 6.53 18.22 17.90
CA ALA A 59 7.84 18.65 17.44
C ALA A 59 7.76 19.98 16.67
N ASN A 60 8.84 20.76 16.76
CA ASN A 60 8.90 22.07 16.14
C ASN A 60 9.15 21.96 14.63
N LYS A 61 8.08 22.13 13.84
CA LYS A 61 8.11 22.08 12.37
C LYS A 61 8.85 23.27 11.71
N THR A 62 9.18 24.32 12.46
CA THR A 62 9.77 25.56 11.92
C THR A 62 11.09 25.30 11.21
N VAL A 63 11.93 24.41 11.75
CA VAL A 63 13.25 24.09 11.18
C VAL A 63 13.11 23.42 9.81
N CYS A 64 12.27 22.39 9.71
CA CYS A 64 11.98 21.71 8.46
C CYS A 64 11.33 22.62 7.43
N LYS A 65 10.37 23.46 7.85
CA LYS A 65 9.69 24.40 6.95
C LYS A 65 10.65 25.45 6.39
N ALA A 66 11.60 25.92 7.20
CA ALA A 66 12.62 26.88 6.76
C ALA A 66 13.66 26.25 5.82
N ALA A 67 14.02 24.98 6.04
CA ALA A 67 15.00 24.28 5.23
C ALA A 67 14.44 23.77 3.89
N TYR A 68 13.19 23.34 3.86
CA TYR A 68 12.55 22.76 2.68
C TYR A 68 11.27 23.47 2.26
N PRO A 69 11.30 24.81 2.04
CA PRO A 69 10.12 25.55 1.64
C PRO A 69 9.57 25.10 0.29
N PHE A 70 10.44 24.54 -0.57
CA PHE A 70 10.09 24.05 -1.91
C PHE A 70 9.30 22.73 -1.90
N LEU A 71 9.25 22.01 -0.77
CA LEU A 71 8.44 20.79 -0.65
C LEU A 71 7.00 21.09 -0.27
N LEU A 72 6.73 22.24 0.37
CA LEU A 72 5.35 22.67 0.60
C LEU A 72 4.72 23.09 -0.73
N ASP A 73 3.51 22.59 -0.97
CA ASP A 73 2.74 22.75 -2.19
C ASP A 73 3.37 22.11 -3.44
N ALA A 74 4.45 21.33 -3.29
CA ALA A 74 5.05 20.60 -4.39
C ALA A 74 4.07 19.56 -4.95
N ILE A 75 4.10 19.39 -6.28
CA ILE A 75 3.31 18.38 -6.97
C ILE A 75 4.16 17.14 -7.18
N VAL A 76 3.61 15.98 -6.82
CA VAL A 76 4.14 14.67 -7.16
C VAL A 76 3.17 13.98 -8.09
N ALA A 77 3.65 13.56 -9.25
CA ALA A 77 2.87 12.75 -10.19
C ALA A 77 3.36 11.30 -10.09
N THR A 78 2.46 10.35 -9.93
CA THR A 78 2.79 8.93 -9.79
C THR A 78 2.00 8.10 -10.79
N GLU A 79 2.69 7.34 -11.63
CA GLU A 79 2.11 6.31 -12.48
C GLU A 79 2.25 4.97 -11.77
N VAL A 80 1.16 4.20 -11.68
CA VAL A 80 1.16 2.89 -11.03
C VAL A 80 0.78 1.83 -12.05
N ASN A 81 1.57 0.77 -12.12
CA ASN A 81 1.22 -0.44 -12.84
C ASN A 81 1.44 -1.65 -11.92
N TYR A 82 0.38 -2.13 -11.27
CA TYR A 82 0.46 -3.17 -10.27
C TYR A 82 -0.65 -4.21 -10.40
N ASN A 83 -0.26 -5.48 -10.44
CA ASN A 83 -1.18 -6.60 -10.47
C ASN A 83 -1.26 -7.24 -9.09
N THR A 84 -2.43 -7.09 -8.49
CA THR A 84 -2.69 -7.44 -7.09
C THR A 84 -2.67 -8.94 -6.82
N THR A 85 -2.96 -9.79 -7.82
CA THR A 85 -2.98 -11.25 -7.66
C THR A 85 -1.59 -11.85 -7.65
N LEU A 86 -0.74 -11.35 -8.55
CA LEU A 86 0.65 -11.80 -8.67
C LEU A 86 1.59 -11.03 -7.74
N ALA A 87 1.08 -10.00 -7.04
CA ALA A 87 1.84 -9.12 -6.15
C ALA A 87 3.11 -8.55 -6.81
N TRP A 88 2.98 -8.16 -8.08
CA TRP A 88 4.08 -7.69 -8.93
C TRP A 88 3.67 -6.44 -9.69
N GLY A 89 4.67 -5.64 -10.00
CA GLY A 89 4.51 -4.34 -10.65
C GLY A 89 5.46 -3.33 -10.06
N HIS A 90 5.26 -2.07 -10.45
CA HIS A 90 6.02 -0.93 -9.97
C HIS A 90 5.16 0.33 -10.05
N ALA A 91 5.64 1.38 -9.41
CA ALA A 91 5.15 2.72 -9.67
C ALA A 91 6.34 3.62 -9.99
N GLU A 92 6.11 4.66 -10.78
CA GLU A 92 7.10 5.69 -11.10
C GLU A 92 6.56 7.03 -10.65
N ALA A 93 7.32 7.76 -9.85
CA ALA A 93 6.94 9.07 -9.36
C ALA A 93 7.88 10.15 -9.89
N VAL A 94 7.32 11.29 -10.27
CA VAL A 94 8.06 12.50 -10.62
C VAL A 94 8.01 13.46 -9.44
N VAL A 95 9.14 13.65 -8.77
CA VAL A 95 9.28 14.53 -7.61
C VAL A 95 10.28 15.62 -7.95
N LEU A 96 9.84 16.89 -7.91
CA LEU A 96 10.69 18.05 -8.25
C LEU A 96 11.41 17.88 -9.62
N GLY A 97 10.72 17.27 -10.59
CA GLY A 97 11.25 17.02 -11.93
C GLY A 97 12.25 15.87 -12.03
N SER A 98 12.40 15.05 -10.99
CA SER A 98 13.20 13.82 -11.02
C SER A 98 12.32 12.57 -10.98
N ASP A 99 12.59 11.62 -11.87
CA ASP A 99 11.93 10.32 -11.88
C ASP A 99 12.45 9.42 -10.75
N VAL A 100 11.53 8.73 -10.08
CA VAL A 100 11.82 7.85 -8.94
C VAL A 100 11.02 6.57 -9.07
N VAL A 101 11.73 5.45 -9.16
CA VAL A 101 11.11 4.12 -9.17
C VAL A 101 10.69 3.75 -7.75
N LEU A 102 9.43 3.34 -7.61
CA LEU A 102 8.83 2.88 -6.37
C LEU A 102 8.48 1.39 -6.48
N HIS A 103 8.91 0.62 -5.48
CA HIS A 103 8.68 -0.80 -5.40
C HIS A 103 7.53 -1.12 -4.46
N PRO A 104 6.71 -2.14 -4.75
CA PRO A 104 5.62 -2.53 -3.85
C PRO A 104 6.11 -2.83 -2.43
N MET A 105 5.51 -2.18 -1.43
CA MET A 105 5.61 -2.55 -0.02
C MET A 105 4.31 -3.22 0.38
N GLY A 106 4.36 -4.54 0.61
CA GLY A 106 3.18 -5.35 0.92
C GLY A 106 2.62 -5.03 2.31
N ILE A 107 1.64 -4.13 2.38
CA ILE A 107 0.99 -3.73 3.63
C ILE A 107 -0.47 -4.17 3.60
N ALA A 108 -0.97 -4.65 4.74
CA ALA A 108 -2.33 -5.15 4.82
C ALA A 108 -3.33 -4.03 4.51
N ASN A 109 -4.25 -4.30 3.57
CA ASN A 109 -5.34 -3.41 3.15
C ASN A 109 -4.94 -2.11 2.42
N THR A 110 -3.65 -1.90 2.14
CA THR A 110 -3.16 -0.77 1.33
C THR A 110 -2.17 -1.24 0.27
N TYR A 111 -2.22 -0.61 -0.89
CA TYR A 111 -1.22 -0.78 -1.93
C TYR A 111 -0.16 0.29 -1.73
N GLY A 112 0.89 -0.06 -1.00
CA GLY A 112 2.02 0.82 -0.74
C GLY A 112 3.13 0.60 -1.75
N PHE A 113 3.84 1.67 -2.08
CA PHE A 113 5.03 1.68 -2.93
C PHE A 113 6.09 2.59 -2.30
N ILE A 114 7.33 2.13 -2.27
CA ILE A 114 8.45 2.80 -1.58
C ILE A 114 9.65 2.89 -2.51
N SER A 115 10.35 4.02 -2.50
CA SER A 115 11.59 4.15 -3.26
C SER A 115 12.70 3.30 -2.63
N SER A 116 13.49 2.59 -3.44
CA SER A 116 14.72 1.92 -2.97
C SER A 116 15.90 2.89 -2.80
N GLY A 117 15.65 4.17 -2.99
CA GLY A 117 16.61 5.26 -3.02
C GLY A 117 16.11 6.34 -3.96
N VAL A 118 16.76 7.49 -3.93
CA VAL A 118 16.44 8.62 -4.83
C VAL A 118 17.66 8.99 -5.67
N GLY A 119 17.42 9.61 -6.83
CA GLY A 119 18.48 10.08 -7.73
C GLY A 119 19.38 11.15 -7.10
N GLU A 120 20.52 11.43 -7.72
CA GLU A 120 21.52 12.39 -7.20
C GLU A 120 20.94 13.80 -6.98
N HIS A 121 20.03 14.25 -7.85
CA HIS A 121 19.36 15.54 -7.69
C HIS A 121 18.59 15.62 -6.36
N LEU A 122 17.73 14.65 -6.08
CA LEU A 122 16.95 14.61 -4.84
C LEU A 122 17.84 14.37 -3.61
N LYS A 123 18.90 13.56 -3.72
CA LYS A 123 19.91 13.40 -2.66
C LYS A 123 20.58 14.72 -2.31
N SER A 124 20.90 15.56 -3.31
CA SER A 124 21.49 16.87 -3.08
C SER A 124 20.57 17.84 -2.32
N LEU A 125 19.26 17.57 -2.35
CA LEU A 125 18.23 18.28 -1.60
C LEU A 125 17.95 17.65 -0.22
N ASN A 126 18.73 16.66 0.19
CA ASN A 126 18.55 15.85 1.41
C ASN A 126 17.22 15.09 1.47
N ILE A 127 16.63 14.76 0.32
CA ILE A 127 15.49 13.85 0.25
C ILE A 127 16.00 12.42 0.39
N LEU A 128 15.37 11.66 1.27
CA LEU A 128 15.77 10.31 1.67
C LEU A 128 14.89 9.24 1.02
N LEU A 129 13.57 9.46 1.04
CA LEU A 129 12.58 8.44 0.75
C LEU A 129 11.33 9.06 0.14
N ILE A 130 10.71 8.34 -0.79
CA ILE A 130 9.40 8.68 -1.33
C ILE A 130 8.52 7.44 -1.14
N ILE A 131 7.31 7.66 -0.64
CA ILE A 131 6.30 6.63 -0.42
C ILE A 131 5.04 7.08 -1.13
N PHE A 132 4.45 6.20 -1.94
CA PHE A 132 3.12 6.37 -2.50
C PHE A 132 2.22 5.28 -1.93
N SER A 133 1.02 5.64 -1.52
CA SER A 133 0.07 4.68 -0.94
C SER A 133 -1.31 4.87 -1.53
N MET A 134 -2.01 3.77 -1.76
CA MET A 134 -3.37 3.78 -2.27
C MET A 134 -4.24 2.77 -1.52
N ASN A 135 -5.41 3.22 -1.08
CA ASN A 135 -6.41 2.40 -0.43
C ASN A 135 -7.27 1.65 -1.45
N SER A 136 -8.08 0.70 -0.97
CA SER A 136 -9.00 -0.07 -1.83
C SER A 136 -10.08 0.78 -2.51
N ASP A 137 -10.43 1.92 -1.92
CA ASP A 137 -11.38 2.89 -2.49
C ASP A 137 -10.73 3.87 -3.48
N LYS A 138 -9.43 3.67 -3.80
CA LYS A 138 -8.60 4.52 -4.66
C LYS A 138 -8.25 5.89 -4.09
N SER A 139 -8.59 6.19 -2.84
CA SER A 139 -7.93 7.29 -2.12
C SER A 139 -6.43 7.00 -2.03
N HIS A 140 -5.62 8.03 -2.19
CA HIS A 140 -4.17 7.89 -2.29
C HIS A 140 -3.47 9.07 -1.62
N TYR A 141 -2.19 8.87 -1.33
CA TYR A 141 -1.31 9.91 -0.84
C TYR A 141 0.15 9.61 -1.11
N THR A 142 0.95 10.68 -1.07
CA THR A 142 2.39 10.61 -1.22
C THR A 142 3.06 11.23 0.00
N ASP A 143 4.09 10.56 0.51
CA ASP A 143 5.01 11.08 1.53
C ASP A 143 6.40 11.27 0.92
N VAL A 144 7.00 12.43 1.18
CA VAL A 144 8.39 12.75 0.84
C VAL A 144 9.15 13.02 2.13
N MET A 145 10.12 12.16 2.44
CA MET A 145 10.95 12.26 3.62
C MET A 145 12.27 12.95 3.29
N ALA A 146 12.64 13.95 4.10
CA ALA A 146 13.94 14.62 4.05
C ALA A 146 14.64 14.53 5.42
N SER A 147 15.96 14.60 5.43
CA SER A 147 16.73 14.68 6.67
C SER A 147 16.32 15.91 7.48
N SER A 148 16.25 15.82 8.81
CA SER A 148 16.11 17.04 9.61
C SER A 148 17.43 17.82 9.66
N PRO A 149 17.42 19.14 9.47
CA PRO A 149 18.59 19.99 9.70
C PRO A 149 19.09 19.95 11.15
N SER A 150 18.26 19.55 12.12
CA SER A 150 18.64 19.40 13.53
C SER A 150 19.35 18.07 13.85
N GLY A 151 19.40 17.12 12.90
CA GLY A 151 20.27 15.95 12.95
C GLY A 151 19.76 14.71 13.68
N ASN A 152 18.52 14.70 14.21
CA ASN A 152 17.98 13.54 14.96
C ASN A 152 16.54 13.17 14.57
N GLU A 153 16.00 13.80 13.55
CA GLU A 153 14.60 13.64 13.14
C GLU A 153 14.55 13.59 11.61
N SER A 154 13.39 13.25 11.06
CA SER A 154 13.11 13.39 9.63
C SER A 154 11.94 14.34 9.42
N CYS A 155 12.05 15.19 8.41
CA CYS A 155 10.97 16.04 7.93
C CYS A 155 10.14 15.24 6.93
N VAL A 156 8.84 15.07 7.18
CA VAL A 156 7.95 14.31 6.28
C VAL A 156 6.89 15.24 5.71
N PHE A 157 6.90 15.40 4.40
CA PHE A 157 5.93 16.19 3.66
C PHE A 157 4.90 15.26 3.02
N THR A 158 3.61 15.48 3.22
CA THR A 158 2.56 14.59 2.72
C THR A 158 1.44 15.33 2.00
N SER A 159 0.68 14.61 1.19
CA SER A 159 -0.54 15.12 0.56
C SER A 159 -1.81 15.06 1.42
N THR A 160 -1.86 14.23 2.47
CA THR A 160 -3.04 14.15 3.36
C THR A 160 -2.68 13.89 4.82
N LEU A 161 -3.47 14.43 5.75
CA LEU A 161 -3.33 14.13 7.18
C LEU A 161 -3.67 12.67 7.53
N GLU A 162 -4.45 12.00 6.68
CA GLU A 162 -4.91 10.63 6.94
C GLU A 162 -3.81 9.58 6.75
N GLY A 163 -2.82 9.85 5.89
CA GLY A 163 -1.78 8.91 5.52
C GLY A 163 -0.85 8.52 6.69
N PHE A 164 -0.78 9.40 7.69
CA PHE A 164 0.09 9.23 8.86
C PHE A 164 -0.47 8.28 9.92
N ASN A 165 -1.78 8.12 10.03
CA ASN A 165 -2.38 7.24 11.05
C ASN A 165 -2.27 5.75 10.65
N GLY A 166 -2.01 5.47 9.37
CA GLY A 166 -1.95 4.11 8.83
C GLY A 166 -0.56 3.44 8.89
N PHE A 167 0.52 4.21 9.03
CA PHE A 167 1.89 3.69 8.94
C PHE A 167 2.68 3.90 10.23
N ASN A 168 2.59 2.92 11.13
CA ASN A 168 3.62 2.73 12.15
C ASN A 168 4.76 1.90 11.57
N PHE A 169 5.53 2.51 10.66
CA PHE A 169 6.75 1.89 10.14
C PHE A 169 7.84 2.03 11.18
N SER A 170 8.25 0.91 11.78
CA SER A 170 9.53 0.86 12.49
C SER A 170 10.65 0.96 11.44
N LEU A 171 11.06 2.20 11.12
CA LEU A 171 12.15 2.49 10.18
C LEU A 171 13.47 1.85 10.61
N THR A 172 13.60 1.52 11.90
CA THR A 172 14.73 0.78 12.48
C THR A 172 15.02 -0.55 11.78
N LYS A 173 14.07 -1.14 11.06
CA LYS A 173 14.30 -2.37 10.26
C LYS A 173 14.66 -2.13 8.80
N LEU A 174 14.36 -0.94 8.24
CA LEU A 174 14.59 -0.63 6.83
C LEU A 174 15.88 0.17 6.60
N LEU A 175 16.35 0.91 7.61
CA LEU A 175 17.55 1.74 7.53
C LEU A 175 18.80 1.08 8.14
N VAL A 176 18.82 -0.25 8.28
CA VAL A 176 20.07 -0.94 8.65
C VAL A 176 21.03 -0.78 7.47
N PRO A 177 22.16 -0.06 7.61
CA PRO A 177 23.16 -0.04 6.56
C PRO A 177 23.67 -1.48 6.35
N PRO A 178 23.99 -1.91 5.11
CA PRO A 178 24.62 -3.20 4.87
C PRO A 178 25.93 -3.36 5.66
#